data_AF-A0A558A159-F1
#
_entry.id   AF-A0A558A159-F1
#
_cell.length_a   1.000
_cell.length_b   1.000
_cell.length_c   1.000
_cell.angle_alpha   90.00
_cell.angle_beta   90.00
_cell.angle_gamma   90.00
#
_symmetry.space_group_name_H-M   'P 1'
#
loop_
_entity.id
_entity.type
_entity.pdbx_description
1 polymer ?
#
loop_
_entity_poly.entity_id
_entity_poly.type
_entity_poly.pdbx_seq_one_letter_code
_entity_poly.pdbx_strand_id
1 'polypeptide(L)'
;GMYQPGRGTWLGAVLVFEPARPPVVEFVRPDLEPPFRQSPPPIGFQDELRFFPRAEEHIPVWLLERAGLAPAPVPTTDGGVRTPRIWDGLDASGKPLIRREPLVSGEVERVLAYLDAAPVILASRSRGPDAFAPDREDAVPMNFRTDGAWAWPGAVAYYLREHGVAPDPDLLAHIRSRRFTAPAEVPEPVKDLALAAITGEQPHTAE
;
A
#
# COMPACT_ATOMS: atom_id res chain seq x y z
N GLY A 1 4.62 23.31 -28.81
CA GLY A 1 5.49 22.38 -28.05
C GLY A 1 4.65 21.65 -27.04
N MET A 2 5.08 20.47 -26.59
CA MET A 2 4.24 19.61 -25.74
C MET A 2 4.25 19.98 -24.25
N TYR A 3 5.13 20.88 -23.84
CA TYR A 3 5.19 21.45 -22.50
C TYR A 3 4.13 22.53 -22.31
N GLN A 4 3.44 22.49 -21.17
CA GLN A 4 2.54 23.53 -20.69
C GLN A 4 3.06 24.11 -19.37
N PRO A 5 3.23 25.44 -19.24
CA PRO A 5 3.63 26.07 -17.99
C PRO A 5 2.71 25.66 -16.84
N GLY A 6 3.31 25.23 -15.71
CA GLY A 6 2.56 24.78 -14.53
C GLY A 6 1.96 23.37 -14.62
N ARG A 7 1.94 22.74 -15.81
CA ARG A 7 1.49 21.35 -16.00
C ARG A 7 2.60 20.39 -16.45
N GLY A 8 3.69 20.93 -16.98
CA GLY A 8 4.81 20.15 -17.47
C GLY A 8 4.54 19.54 -18.85
N THR A 9 5.26 18.47 -19.17
CA THR A 9 5.08 17.69 -20.40
C THR A 9 4.41 16.35 -20.10
N TRP A 10 3.84 15.72 -21.14
CA TRP A 10 3.43 14.32 -21.09
C TRP A 10 4.67 13.41 -21.04
N LEU A 11 4.52 12.26 -20.37
CA LEU A 11 5.61 11.31 -20.09
C LEU A 11 5.47 10.00 -20.89
N GLY A 12 4.29 9.75 -21.46
CA GLY A 12 4.07 8.65 -22.38
C GLY A 12 2.88 8.94 -23.32
N ALA A 13 2.92 8.33 -24.49
CA ALA A 13 1.78 8.28 -25.40
C ALA A 13 1.70 6.88 -26.02
N VAL A 14 0.49 6.36 -26.13
CA VAL A 14 0.19 5.14 -26.85
C VAL A 14 -0.36 5.54 -28.21
N LEU A 15 0.30 5.08 -29.27
CA LEU A 15 -0.16 5.26 -30.64
C LEU A 15 -0.73 3.95 -31.15
N VAL A 16 -2.01 3.94 -31.49
CA VAL A 16 -2.69 2.79 -32.09
C VAL A 16 -2.82 3.03 -33.59
N PHE A 17 -2.29 2.10 -34.38
CA PHE A 17 -2.36 2.13 -35.85
C PHE A 17 -3.32 1.06 -36.34
N GLU A 18 -4.37 1.48 -37.05
CA GLU A 18 -5.31 0.58 -37.73
C GLU A 18 -5.18 0.75 -39.25
N PRO A 19 -5.19 -0.34 -40.05
CA PRO A 19 -5.16 -0.23 -41.50
C PRO A 19 -6.30 0.64 -42.03
N ALA A 20 -5.98 1.56 -42.95
CA ALA A 20 -6.91 2.49 -43.58
C ALA A 20 -7.64 3.47 -42.63
N ARG A 21 -7.15 3.65 -41.40
CA ARG A 21 -7.65 4.68 -40.46
C ARG A 21 -6.51 5.58 -39.99
N PRO A 22 -6.81 6.84 -39.62
CA PRO A 22 -5.82 7.70 -38.98
C PRO A 22 -5.41 7.12 -37.62
N PRO A 23 -4.15 7.30 -37.20
CA PRO A 23 -3.68 6.80 -35.91
C PRO A 23 -4.39 7.52 -34.75
N VAL A 24 -4.73 6.76 -33.72
CA VAL A 24 -5.25 7.29 -32.46
C VAL A 24 -4.09 7.44 -31.49
N VAL A 25 -3.98 8.61 -30.86
CA VAL A 25 -2.96 8.90 -29.86
C VAL A 25 -3.63 9.11 -28.52
N GLU A 26 -3.28 8.26 -27.56
CA GLU A 26 -3.70 8.40 -26.16
C GLU A 26 -2.50 8.80 -25.33
N PHE A 27 -2.57 9.95 -24.65
CA PHE A 27 -1.52 10.36 -23.73
C PHE A 27 -1.69 9.61 -22.41
N VAL A 28 -0.61 9.01 -21.92
CA VAL A 28 -0.59 8.32 -20.63
C VAL A 28 -0.94 9.36 -19.57
N ARG A 29 -1.90 9.02 -18.70
CA ARG A 29 -2.32 9.96 -17.66
C ARG A 29 -1.14 10.26 -16.72
N PRO A 30 -0.97 11.52 -16.28
CA PRO A 30 0.20 11.91 -15.48
C PRO A 30 0.32 11.16 -14.15
N ASP A 31 -0.82 10.77 -13.55
CA ASP A 31 -0.91 10.01 -12.30
C ASP A 31 -0.34 8.59 -12.38
N LEU A 32 -0.17 8.05 -13.59
CA LEU A 32 0.31 6.70 -13.81
C LEU A 32 1.79 6.71 -14.24
N GLU A 33 2.62 5.95 -13.54
CA GLU A 33 4.01 5.75 -13.94
C GLU A 33 4.05 5.03 -15.31
N PRO A 34 4.75 5.59 -16.31
CA PRO A 34 4.90 4.95 -17.61
C PRO A 34 5.62 3.60 -17.47
N PRO A 35 5.26 2.59 -18.28
CA PRO A 35 5.97 1.31 -18.32
C PRO A 35 7.33 1.48 -19.02
N PHE A 36 8.31 2.04 -18.30
CA PHE A 36 9.65 2.26 -18.83
C PHE A 36 10.29 0.94 -19.25
N ARG A 37 10.75 0.85 -20.52
CA ARG A 37 11.51 -0.32 -20.99
C ARG A 37 12.83 -0.49 -20.24
N GLN A 38 13.44 0.62 -19.87
CA GLN A 38 14.62 0.70 -18.99
C GLN A 38 14.36 1.83 -18.01
N SER A 39 14.39 1.53 -16.71
CA SER A 39 14.12 2.53 -15.68
C SER A 39 15.18 3.63 -15.74
N PRO A 40 14.80 4.92 -15.89
CA PRO A 40 15.74 6.02 -15.75
C PRO A 40 16.38 6.03 -14.35
N PRO A 41 17.61 6.56 -14.19
CA PRO A 41 18.20 6.81 -12.89
C PRO A 41 17.51 7.99 -12.18
N PRO A 42 17.62 8.12 -10.83
CA PRO A 42 16.99 9.20 -10.07
C PRO A 42 17.25 10.62 -10.62
N ILE A 43 18.50 10.88 -11.05
CA ILE A 43 18.90 12.16 -11.65
C ILE A 43 18.08 12.51 -12.90
N GLY A 44 17.65 11.52 -13.68
CA GLY A 44 16.83 11.74 -14.87
C GLY A 44 15.44 12.30 -14.54
N PHE A 45 14.85 11.86 -13.42
CA PHE A 45 13.57 12.38 -12.95
C PHE A 45 13.71 13.77 -12.31
N GLN A 46 14.84 14.06 -11.66
CA GLN A 46 15.16 15.41 -11.17
C GLN A 46 15.33 16.40 -12.32
N ASP A 47 16.05 16.00 -13.36
CA ASP A 47 16.23 16.80 -14.57
C ASP A 47 14.89 17.06 -15.28
N GLU A 48 14.00 16.06 -15.37
CA GLU A 48 12.64 16.24 -15.91
C GLU A 48 11.85 17.32 -15.16
N LEU A 49 11.89 17.32 -13.82
CA LEU A 49 11.23 18.35 -13.01
C LEU A 49 11.90 19.72 -13.17
N ARG A 50 13.22 19.76 -13.37
CA ARG A 50 13.99 20.99 -13.59
C ARG A 50 13.71 21.63 -14.95
N PHE A 51 13.64 20.81 -16.01
CA PHE A 51 13.40 21.27 -17.38
C PHE A 51 11.92 21.53 -17.66
N PHE A 52 11.02 20.78 -17.04
CA PHE A 52 9.57 20.89 -17.23
C PHE A 52 8.86 21.10 -15.88
N PRO A 53 8.99 22.31 -15.30
CA PRO A 53 8.41 22.60 -14.00
C PRO A 53 6.88 22.53 -14.04
N ARG A 54 6.32 21.97 -12.97
CA ARG A 54 4.88 21.78 -12.75
C ARG A 54 4.51 22.49 -11.45
N ALA A 55 3.26 22.95 -11.35
CA ALA A 55 2.70 23.35 -10.06
C ALA A 55 2.61 22.11 -9.16
N GLU A 56 2.70 22.28 -7.85
CA GLU A 56 2.81 21.19 -6.88
C GLU A 56 1.65 20.18 -7.03
N GLU A 57 0.44 20.67 -7.27
CA GLU A 57 -0.76 19.86 -7.50
C GLU A 57 -0.74 19.03 -8.79
N HIS A 58 0.15 19.35 -9.72
CA HIS A 58 0.31 18.66 -11.00
C HIS A 58 1.56 17.77 -11.05
N ILE A 59 2.33 17.68 -9.96
CA ILE A 59 3.45 16.74 -9.87
C ILE A 59 2.91 15.37 -9.44
N PRO A 60 3.04 14.33 -10.27
CA PRO A 60 2.64 12.98 -9.87
C PRO A 60 3.49 12.47 -8.70
N VAL A 61 2.86 11.79 -7.73
CA VAL A 61 3.54 11.25 -6.55
C VAL A 61 4.69 10.31 -6.94
N TRP A 62 4.45 9.42 -7.90
CA TRP A 62 5.48 8.48 -8.39
C TRP A 62 6.71 9.22 -8.94
N LEU A 63 6.55 10.40 -9.56
CA LEU A 63 7.66 11.15 -10.15
C LEU A 63 8.56 11.75 -9.07
N LEU A 64 7.97 12.21 -7.95
CA LEU A 64 8.71 12.67 -6.78
C LEU A 64 9.48 11.52 -6.12
N GLU A 65 8.84 10.37 -5.98
CA GLU A 65 9.46 9.16 -5.41
C GLU A 65 10.66 8.72 -6.24
N ARG A 66 10.49 8.65 -7.56
CA ARG A 66 11.56 8.28 -8.50
C ARG A 66 12.70 9.31 -8.56
N ALA A 67 12.40 10.60 -8.35
CA ALA A 67 13.41 11.65 -8.24
C ALA A 67 14.17 11.63 -6.90
N GLY A 68 13.75 10.83 -5.92
CA GLY A 68 14.30 10.88 -4.56
C GLY A 68 14.04 12.22 -3.86
N LEU A 69 13.05 12.97 -4.35
CA LEU A 69 12.62 14.28 -3.83
C LEU A 69 11.31 14.18 -3.06
N ALA A 70 10.61 13.04 -3.15
CA ALA A 70 9.54 12.75 -2.23
C ALA A 70 10.12 12.77 -0.81
N PRO A 71 9.53 13.51 0.14
CA PRO A 71 9.73 13.18 1.54
C PRO A 71 9.43 11.68 1.70
N ALA A 72 10.26 10.95 2.45
CA ALA A 72 10.03 9.53 2.76
C ALA A 72 8.54 9.33 3.02
N PRO A 73 7.86 8.39 2.34
CA PRO A 73 6.42 8.44 2.06
C PRO A 73 5.67 8.88 3.31
N VAL A 74 5.36 10.18 3.36
CA VAL A 74 4.45 10.74 4.35
C VAL A 74 3.09 10.29 3.85
N PRO A 75 2.34 9.50 4.64
CA PRO A 75 1.02 9.05 4.23
C PRO A 75 0.18 10.29 3.88
N THR A 76 -0.40 10.27 2.69
CA THR A 76 -1.25 11.32 2.14
C THR A 76 -2.27 11.80 3.17
N THR A 77 -2.23 13.11 3.45
CA THR A 77 -3.03 13.87 4.42
C THR A 77 -4.52 13.97 4.05
N ASP A 78 -5.16 12.89 3.63
CA ASP A 78 -6.63 12.81 3.51
C ASP A 78 -7.24 11.52 4.06
N GLY A 79 -6.45 10.66 4.70
CA GLY A 79 -6.99 9.49 5.39
C GLY A 79 -5.90 8.84 6.24
N GLY A 80 -6.10 8.80 7.55
CA GLY A 80 -5.15 8.22 8.49
C GLY A 80 -4.82 6.75 8.20
N VAL A 81 -3.92 6.20 9.02
CA VAL A 81 -3.49 4.80 8.90
C VAL A 81 -4.70 3.86 8.89
N ARG A 82 -4.80 3.03 7.85
CA ARG A 82 -5.92 2.09 7.66
C ARG A 82 -5.65 0.77 8.38
N THR A 83 -6.70 0.17 8.93
CA THR A 83 -6.64 -1.15 9.56
C THR A 83 -7.43 -2.16 8.71
N PRO A 84 -6.88 -3.34 8.37
CA PRO A 84 -7.57 -4.32 7.55
C PRO A 84 -8.69 -5.00 8.32
N ARG A 85 -9.74 -5.38 7.60
CA ARG A 85 -10.78 -6.25 8.14
C ARG A 85 -10.25 -7.67 8.25
N ILE A 86 -10.29 -8.24 9.44
CA ILE A 86 -10.00 -9.68 9.63
C ILE A 86 -11.18 -10.51 9.09
N TRP A 87 -12.41 -10.02 9.27
CA TRP A 87 -13.65 -10.68 8.88
C TRP A 87 -14.43 -9.83 7.87
N ASP A 88 -15.12 -10.46 6.92
CA ASP A 88 -16.00 -9.74 5.98
C ASP A 88 -17.40 -9.51 6.54
N GLY A 89 -17.72 -10.18 7.66
CA GLY A 89 -18.95 -10.04 8.40
C GLY A 89 -19.08 -11.08 9.50
N LEU A 90 -20.24 -11.11 10.13
CA LEU A 90 -20.67 -12.15 11.04
C LEU A 90 -21.89 -12.84 10.43
N ASP A 91 -22.01 -14.16 10.60
CA ASP A 91 -23.24 -14.86 10.26
C ASP A 91 -24.33 -14.64 11.33
N ALA A 92 -25.52 -15.21 11.10
CA ALA A 92 -26.65 -15.10 12.04
C ALA A 92 -26.38 -15.71 13.43
N SER A 93 -25.34 -16.54 13.56
CA SER A 93 -24.91 -17.16 14.81
C SER A 93 -23.75 -16.41 15.49
N GLY A 94 -23.27 -15.31 14.89
CA GLY A 94 -22.12 -14.54 15.38
C GLY A 94 -20.77 -15.12 14.99
N LYS A 95 -20.71 -16.13 14.12
CA LYS A 95 -19.45 -16.71 13.64
C LYS A 95 -18.84 -15.82 12.55
N PRO A 96 -17.51 -15.63 12.54
CA PRO A 96 -16.85 -14.86 11.49
C PRO A 96 -17.08 -15.44 10.09
N LEU A 97 -17.53 -14.59 9.17
CA LEU A 97 -17.71 -14.93 7.77
C LEU A 97 -16.57 -14.34 6.94
N ILE A 98 -15.95 -15.19 6.12
CA ILE A 98 -14.97 -14.79 5.12
C ILE A 98 -15.54 -15.15 3.75
N ARG A 99 -15.69 -14.14 2.89
CA ARG A 99 -16.13 -14.26 1.50
C ARG A 99 -15.05 -13.67 0.61
N ARG A 100 -13.89 -14.32 0.58
CA ARG A 100 -12.73 -13.89 -0.20
C ARG A 100 -12.25 -15.03 -1.08
N GLU A 101 -11.81 -14.68 -2.28
CA GLU A 101 -11.14 -15.62 -3.17
C GLU A 101 -9.82 -16.08 -2.55
N PRO A 102 -9.53 -17.39 -2.48
CA PRO A 102 -8.23 -17.87 -2.04
C PRO A 102 -7.09 -17.33 -2.93
N LEU A 103 -5.95 -17.06 -2.30
CA LEU A 103 -4.74 -16.67 -3.00
C LEU A 103 -4.11 -17.89 -3.69
N VAL A 104 -3.51 -17.68 -4.86
CA VAL A 104 -2.68 -18.70 -5.50
C VAL A 104 -1.40 -18.94 -4.68
N SER A 105 -0.90 -20.18 -4.62
CA SER A 105 0.18 -20.56 -3.70
C SER A 105 1.43 -19.67 -3.79
N GLY A 106 1.88 -19.30 -5.00
CA GLY A 106 3.03 -18.41 -5.19
C GLY A 106 2.78 -16.95 -4.81
N GLU A 107 1.53 -16.55 -4.60
CA GLU A 107 1.17 -15.24 -4.04
C GLU A 107 1.12 -15.28 -2.52
N VAL A 108 0.65 -16.39 -1.92
CA VAL A 108 0.60 -16.57 -0.45
C VAL A 108 1.96 -16.28 0.19
N GLU A 109 3.02 -16.89 -0.33
CA GLU A 109 4.38 -16.72 0.22
C GLU A 109 4.86 -15.27 0.15
N ARG A 110 4.57 -14.58 -0.97
CA ARG A 110 4.97 -13.17 -1.16
C ARG A 110 4.18 -12.23 -0.26
N VAL A 111 2.90 -12.50 -0.05
CA VAL A 111 2.04 -11.73 0.87
C VAL A 111 2.50 -11.95 2.31
N LEU A 112 2.78 -13.19 2.72
CA LEU A 112 3.33 -13.48 4.05
C LEU A 112 4.67 -12.78 4.27
N ALA A 113 5.58 -12.85 3.30
CA ALA A 113 6.87 -12.17 3.37
C ALA A 113 6.72 -10.66 3.56
N TYR A 114 5.77 -10.02 2.84
CA TYR A 114 5.45 -8.60 3.04
C TYR A 114 4.96 -8.31 4.47
N LEU A 115 3.97 -9.08 4.94
CA LEU A 115 3.35 -8.89 6.25
C LEU A 115 4.35 -9.09 7.40
N ASP A 116 5.26 -10.05 7.27
CA ASP A 116 6.26 -10.40 8.27
C ASP A 116 7.50 -9.48 8.24
N ALA A 117 7.81 -8.84 7.10
CA ALA A 117 8.94 -7.94 6.96
C ALA A 117 8.67 -6.52 7.48
N ALA A 118 7.41 -6.09 7.51
CA ALA A 118 7.04 -4.72 7.89
C ALA A 118 7.38 -4.39 9.36
N PRO A 119 7.80 -3.16 9.70
CA PRO A 119 8.14 -2.76 11.06
C PRO A 119 7.04 -3.02 12.09
N VAL A 120 7.44 -3.43 13.29
CA VAL A 120 6.53 -3.67 14.44
C VAL A 120 6.22 -2.33 15.12
N ILE A 121 4.94 -2.08 15.39
CA ILE A 121 4.45 -0.90 16.13
C ILE A 121 3.91 -1.26 17.52
N LEU A 122 3.44 -2.51 17.70
CA LEU A 122 3.02 -3.03 19.00
C LEU A 122 3.64 -4.41 19.19
N ALA A 123 4.66 -4.48 20.06
CA ALA A 123 5.30 -5.74 20.41
C ALA A 123 4.58 -6.39 21.60
N SER A 124 3.49 -7.12 21.33
CA SER A 124 2.83 -7.96 22.33
C SER A 124 3.30 -9.41 22.22
N ARG A 125 3.53 -10.05 23.38
CA ARG A 125 3.76 -11.51 23.46
C ARG A 125 2.48 -12.30 23.69
N SER A 126 1.38 -11.62 24.03
CA SER A 126 0.09 -12.25 24.26
C SER A 126 -0.49 -12.79 22.95
N ARG A 127 -1.22 -13.90 23.04
CA ARG A 127 -1.99 -14.43 21.93
C ARG A 127 -3.46 -14.56 22.34
N GLY A 128 -4.30 -14.62 21.33
CA GLY A 128 -5.75 -14.78 21.47
C GLY A 128 -6.24 -16.10 20.90
N PRO A 129 -7.54 -16.36 21.05
CA PRO A 129 -8.17 -17.59 20.55
C PRO A 129 -8.25 -17.60 19.02
N ASP A 130 -8.10 -18.79 18.45
CA ASP A 130 -8.28 -19.04 17.02
C ASP A 130 -9.76 -19.23 16.68
N ALA A 131 -10.31 -18.34 15.85
CA ALA A 131 -11.72 -18.38 15.46
C ALA A 131 -12.13 -19.61 14.62
N PHE A 132 -11.17 -20.29 13.98
CA PHE A 132 -11.42 -21.50 13.18
C PHE A 132 -11.04 -22.79 13.93
N ALA A 133 -10.29 -22.69 15.02
CA ALA A 133 -9.89 -23.82 15.85
C ALA A 133 -10.18 -23.49 17.33
N PRO A 134 -11.41 -23.72 17.82
CA PRO A 134 -11.82 -23.36 19.18
C PRO A 134 -10.94 -23.96 20.27
N ASP A 135 -10.33 -25.12 20.01
CA ASP A 135 -9.42 -25.80 20.94
C ASP A 135 -8.08 -25.06 21.12
N ARG A 136 -7.80 -24.02 20.32
CA ARG A 136 -6.57 -23.22 20.33
C ARG A 136 -6.83 -21.83 20.92
N GLU A 137 -6.80 -21.73 22.24
CA GLU A 137 -7.12 -20.49 22.97
C GLU A 137 -5.98 -19.45 23.00
N ASP A 138 -4.72 -19.86 22.75
CA ASP A 138 -3.53 -18.99 22.82
C ASP A 138 -2.65 -19.13 21.55
N ALA A 139 -3.25 -18.95 20.37
CA ALA A 139 -2.58 -19.18 19.08
C ALA A 139 -2.36 -17.90 18.28
N VAL A 140 -3.34 -16.98 18.26
CA VAL A 140 -3.36 -15.84 17.35
C VAL A 140 -2.52 -14.68 17.91
N PRO A 141 -1.41 -14.27 17.27
CA PRO A 141 -0.55 -13.21 17.80
C PRO A 141 -1.28 -11.86 17.87
N MET A 142 -1.16 -11.17 19.02
CA MET A 142 -1.73 -9.84 19.22
C MET A 142 -0.71 -8.70 19.06
N ASN A 143 0.34 -8.93 18.26
CA ASN A 143 1.26 -7.88 17.85
C ASN A 143 0.70 -7.09 16.66
N PHE A 144 1.24 -5.90 16.41
CA PHE A 144 0.89 -5.10 15.24
C PHE A 144 2.12 -4.65 14.47
N ARG A 145 1.97 -4.57 13.15
CA ARG A 145 2.98 -4.08 12.20
C ARG A 145 2.38 -2.99 11.30
N THR A 146 3.24 -2.19 10.68
CA THR A 146 2.85 -1.12 9.77
C THR A 146 3.80 -0.98 8.59
N ASP A 147 3.27 -0.54 7.44
CA ASP A 147 4.07 -0.03 6.30
C ASP A 147 3.97 1.49 6.11
N GLY A 148 3.34 2.16 7.09
CA GLY A 148 3.08 3.60 7.11
C GLY A 148 1.74 4.02 6.53
N ALA A 149 1.10 3.18 5.70
CA ALA A 149 -0.26 3.42 5.19
C ALA A 149 -1.29 2.50 5.84
N TRP A 150 -0.87 1.27 6.16
CA TRP A 150 -1.68 0.27 6.83
C TRP A 150 -1.04 -0.19 8.13
N ALA A 151 -1.85 -0.40 9.16
CA ALA A 151 -1.49 -1.10 10.37
C ALA A 151 -2.29 -2.39 10.46
N TRP A 152 -1.64 -3.53 10.70
CA TRP A 152 -2.31 -4.82 10.77
C TRP A 152 -1.86 -5.66 11.96
N PRO A 153 -2.79 -6.44 12.56
CA PRO A 153 -2.45 -7.38 13.60
C PRO A 153 -1.74 -8.60 13.03
N GLY A 154 -0.92 -9.26 13.85
CA GLY A 154 -0.29 -10.54 13.52
C GLY A 154 -1.28 -11.65 13.16
N ALA A 155 -2.54 -11.50 13.58
CA ALA A 155 -3.66 -12.33 13.16
C ALA A 155 -3.79 -12.47 11.63
N VAL A 156 -3.52 -11.41 10.86
CA VAL A 156 -3.67 -11.45 9.39
C VAL A 156 -2.70 -12.47 8.77
N ALA A 157 -1.42 -12.41 9.17
CA ALA A 157 -0.43 -13.37 8.69
C ALA A 157 -0.69 -14.79 9.24
N TYR A 158 -1.16 -14.90 10.49
CA TYR A 158 -1.54 -16.18 11.09
C TYR A 158 -2.66 -16.88 10.31
N TYR A 159 -3.79 -16.20 10.06
CA TYR A 159 -4.93 -16.80 9.37
C TYR A 159 -4.62 -17.13 7.90
N LEU A 160 -3.80 -16.33 7.24
CA LEU A 160 -3.32 -16.66 5.90
C LEU A 160 -2.46 -17.94 5.91
N ARG A 161 -1.56 -18.08 6.89
CA ARG A 161 -0.63 -19.21 6.99
C ARG A 161 -1.32 -20.51 7.41
N GLU A 162 -2.13 -20.46 8.46
CA GLU A 162 -2.74 -21.66 9.07
C GLU A 162 -4.04 -22.08 8.38
N HIS A 163 -4.84 -21.11 7.92
CA HIS A 163 -6.20 -21.36 7.44
C HIS A 163 -6.42 -20.98 5.97
N GLY A 164 -5.38 -20.50 5.27
CA GLY A 164 -5.46 -20.09 3.87
C GLY A 164 -6.39 -18.89 3.64
N VAL A 165 -6.70 -18.13 4.69
CA VAL A 165 -7.60 -16.98 4.63
C VAL A 165 -6.90 -15.82 3.94
N ALA A 166 -7.45 -15.37 2.81
CA ALA A 166 -6.95 -14.18 2.14
C ALA A 166 -7.10 -12.92 3.03
N PRO A 167 -6.10 -12.02 3.06
CA PRO A 167 -6.22 -10.71 3.72
C PRO A 167 -7.33 -9.84 3.11
N ASP A 168 -7.62 -8.70 3.76
CA ASP A 168 -8.57 -7.72 3.23
C ASP A 168 -8.23 -7.38 1.76
N PRO A 169 -9.17 -7.44 0.80
CA PRO A 169 -8.91 -7.13 -0.60
C PRO A 169 -8.23 -5.78 -0.83
N ASP A 170 -8.54 -4.77 -0.02
CA ASP A 170 -7.92 -3.44 -0.11
C ASP A 170 -6.44 -3.47 0.33
N LEU A 171 -6.15 -4.18 1.42
CA LEU A 171 -4.78 -4.40 1.88
C LEU A 171 -4.01 -5.22 0.84
N LEU A 172 -4.63 -6.26 0.29
CA LEU A 172 -4.01 -7.10 -0.73
C LEU A 172 -3.71 -6.32 -2.02
N ALA A 173 -4.63 -5.44 -2.45
CA ALA A 173 -4.41 -4.55 -3.59
C ALA A 173 -3.24 -3.58 -3.33
N HIS A 174 -3.11 -3.08 -2.10
CA HIS A 174 -1.98 -2.26 -1.67
C HIS A 174 -0.64 -3.03 -1.67
N ILE A 175 -0.62 -4.25 -1.14
CA ILE A 175 0.58 -5.10 -1.18
C ILE A 175 1.04 -5.37 -2.63
N ARG A 176 0.07 -5.62 -3.53
CA ARG A 176 0.32 -5.81 -4.97
C ARG A 176 0.86 -4.55 -5.64
N SER A 177 0.31 -3.37 -5.31
CA SER A 177 0.80 -2.10 -5.84
C SER A 177 2.24 -1.85 -5.41
N ARG A 178 2.60 -2.22 -4.18
CA ARG A 178 3.97 -2.21 -3.63
C ARG A 178 4.86 -3.37 -4.05
N ARG A 179 4.43 -4.18 -5.02
CA ARG A 179 5.21 -5.31 -5.56
C ARG A 179 5.71 -6.27 -4.47
N PHE A 180 4.93 -6.47 -3.41
CA PHE A 180 5.27 -7.36 -2.30
C PHE A 180 6.58 -6.98 -1.58
N THR A 181 6.99 -5.71 -1.63
CA THR A 181 8.16 -5.22 -0.90
C THR A 181 7.72 -4.27 0.22
N ALA A 182 7.81 -4.74 1.46
CA ALA A 182 7.56 -3.92 2.63
C ALA A 182 8.70 -2.94 2.87
N PRO A 183 8.43 -1.74 3.40
CA PRO A 183 9.49 -0.81 3.79
C PRO A 183 10.31 -1.42 4.93
N ALA A 184 11.64 -1.29 4.87
CA ALA A 184 12.52 -1.76 5.95
C ALA A 184 12.34 -0.93 7.23
N GLU A 185 12.03 0.36 7.06
CA GLU A 185 11.82 1.31 8.15
C GLU A 185 10.62 2.20 7.82
N VAL A 186 9.90 2.60 8.86
CA VAL A 186 8.82 3.59 8.81
C VAL A 186 9.20 4.69 9.80
N PRO A 187 9.11 5.99 9.43
CA PRO A 187 9.44 7.07 10.33
C PRO A 187 8.64 6.99 11.65
N GLU A 188 9.28 7.30 12.79
CA GLU A 188 8.63 7.23 14.11
C GLU A 188 7.31 8.01 14.20
N PRO A 189 7.17 9.25 13.67
CA PRO A 189 5.90 9.96 13.69
C PRO A 189 4.76 9.21 12.98
N VAL A 190 5.09 8.43 11.95
CA VAL A 190 4.12 7.61 11.20
C VAL A 190 3.78 6.33 11.98
N LYS A 191 4.74 5.75 12.71
CA LYS A 191 4.47 4.64 13.62
C LYS A 191 3.57 5.05 14.78
N ASP A 192 3.78 6.25 15.34
CA ASP A 192 2.94 6.79 16.41
C ASP A 192 1.49 7.02 15.93
N LEU A 193 1.32 7.58 14.74
CA LEU A 193 -0.01 7.71 14.10
C LEU A 193 -0.67 6.35 13.85
N ALA A 194 0.11 5.36 13.42
CA ALA A 194 -0.37 3.99 13.23
C ALA A 194 -0.79 3.34 14.55
N LEU A 195 -0.03 3.57 15.62
CA LEU A 195 -0.33 3.07 16.95
C LEU A 195 -1.61 3.71 17.50
N ALA A 196 -1.73 5.04 17.40
CA ALA A 196 -2.92 5.78 17.80
C ALA A 196 -4.19 5.29 17.07
N ALA A 197 -4.07 4.99 15.76
CA ALA A 197 -5.17 4.46 14.96
C ALA A 197 -5.65 3.07 15.42
N ILE A 198 -4.78 2.23 15.99
CA ILE A 198 -5.16 0.88 16.46
C ILE A 198 -5.58 0.84 17.94
N THR A 199 -5.10 1.76 18.78
CA THR A 199 -5.50 1.84 20.21
C THR A 199 -6.76 2.68 20.43
N GLY A 200 -7.15 3.49 19.44
CA GLY A 200 -8.26 4.42 19.55
C GLY A 200 -7.94 5.67 20.37
N GLU A 201 -6.68 5.87 20.77
CA GLU A 201 -6.23 7.12 21.38
C GLU A 201 -6.12 8.20 20.31
N GLN A 202 -7.09 9.11 20.28
CA GLN A 202 -6.90 10.39 19.61
C GLN A 202 -5.68 11.09 20.25
N PRO A 203 -4.74 11.65 19.47
CA PRO A 203 -3.63 12.39 20.05
C PRO A 203 -4.19 13.54 20.88
N HIS A 204 -3.87 13.55 22.18
CA HIS A 204 -4.12 14.68 23.04
C HIS A 204 -3.26 15.85 22.54
N THR A 205 -3.88 16.78 21.80
CA THR A 205 -3.30 18.09 21.53
C THR A 205 -3.18 18.81 22.88
N ALA A 206 -1.97 18.88 23.42
CA ALA A 206 -1.65 19.75 24.55
C ALA A 206 -1.33 21.14 24.00
N GLU A 207 -2.13 22.12 24.43
CA GLU A 207 -1.98 23.57 24.24
C GLU A 207 -0.83 24.13 25.10
#